data_AF-A0A537UWF4-F1
#
_entry.id   AF-A0A537UWF4-F1
#
_cell.length_a   1.000
_cell.length_b   1.000
_cell.length_c   1.000
_cell.angle_alpha   90.00
_cell.angle_beta   90.00
_cell.angle_gamma   90.00
#
_symmetry.space_group_name_H-M   'P 1'
#
loop_
_entity.id
_entity.type
_entity.pdbx_description
1 polymer ?
#
loop_
_entity_poly.entity_id
_entity_poly.type
_entity_poly.pdbx_seq_one_letter_code
_entity_poly.pdbx_strand_id
1 'polypeptide(L)'
;EWESRRKADPKAVEAAAKTSMVSHVQAMLDFHAQGVPTLDYGNNIRQMAKDMGLKNAFDFPGFVPAYIRPLFCRGIGPFRWAALSGDPEDIFRTDAKVKELMPDDKHLHNWLDMAKARIKFQGLPARICWVGLGDRHRLGLAFNEMVASGELQAPIVIGRDHLDSGSVASPNRETEAMRDGSDAVSDWPLLNALLNCASGATWVSLHHGGGVGIGYSQHAGMVIVADGTPEAARRIERVLWNDPATGVMRHADAGYESAIACAHANGLDLPGLTL
;
A
#
# COMPACT_ATOMS: atom_id res chain seq x y z
N GLU A 1 13.73 -32.81 -4.65
CA GLU A 1 14.72 -32.35 -5.65
C GLU A 1 15.01 -30.85 -5.58
N TRP A 2 14.00 -29.97 -5.70
CA TRP A 2 14.22 -28.51 -5.66
C TRP A 2 15.02 -28.04 -4.42
N GLU A 3 14.72 -28.57 -3.24
CA GLU A 3 15.44 -28.21 -2.00
C GLU A 3 16.94 -28.53 -2.02
N SER A 4 17.32 -29.70 -2.54
CA SER A 4 18.73 -30.08 -2.64
C SER A 4 19.45 -29.30 -3.73
N ARG A 5 18.82 -29.15 -4.90
CA ARG A 5 19.43 -28.45 -6.05
C ARG A 5 19.59 -26.95 -5.83
N ARG A 6 18.75 -26.29 -5.03
CA ARG A 6 18.95 -24.89 -4.64
C ARG A 6 20.31 -24.64 -3.99
N LYS A 7 20.84 -25.61 -3.25
CA LYS A 7 22.16 -25.50 -2.59
C LYS A 7 23.29 -25.95 -3.52
N ALA A 8 23.07 -27.05 -4.23
CA ALA A 8 24.11 -27.65 -5.06
C ALA A 8 24.34 -26.91 -6.40
N ASP A 9 23.28 -26.38 -7.01
CA ASP A 9 23.32 -25.66 -8.30
C ASP A 9 22.14 -24.66 -8.40
N PRO A 10 22.24 -23.50 -7.71
CA PRO A 10 21.18 -22.50 -7.71
C PRO A 10 20.90 -21.91 -9.10
N LYS A 11 21.89 -21.88 -10.00
CA LYS A 11 21.73 -21.29 -11.35
C LYS A 11 20.89 -22.19 -12.26
N ALA A 12 21.06 -23.51 -12.18
CA ALA A 12 20.17 -24.41 -12.89
C ALA A 12 18.73 -24.35 -12.36
N VAL A 13 18.54 -24.15 -11.04
CA VAL A 13 17.21 -23.95 -10.46
C VAL A 13 16.56 -22.66 -10.97
N GLU A 14 17.31 -21.56 -11.03
CA GLU A 14 16.83 -20.28 -11.57
C GLU A 14 16.38 -20.44 -13.03
N ALA A 15 17.21 -21.04 -13.87
CA ALA A 15 16.91 -21.25 -15.29
C ALA A 15 15.67 -22.15 -15.48
N ALA A 16 15.59 -23.26 -14.75
CA ALA A 16 14.45 -24.16 -14.80
C ALA A 16 13.15 -23.48 -14.34
N ALA A 17 13.21 -22.69 -13.25
CA ALA A 17 12.06 -21.95 -12.75
C ALA A 17 11.56 -20.92 -13.78
N LYS A 18 12.44 -20.11 -14.37
CA LYS A 18 12.06 -19.11 -15.38
C LYS A 18 11.52 -19.77 -16.66
N THR A 19 12.04 -20.93 -17.04
CA THR A 19 11.51 -21.72 -18.16
C THR A 19 10.06 -22.15 -17.91
N SER A 20 9.76 -22.63 -16.71
CA SER A 20 8.38 -22.96 -16.32
C SER A 20 7.47 -21.73 -16.26
N MET A 21 8.01 -20.57 -15.83
CA MET A 21 7.26 -19.30 -15.84
C MET A 21 6.85 -18.87 -17.26
N VAL A 22 7.68 -19.11 -18.29
CA VAL A 22 7.29 -18.83 -19.69
C VAL A 22 6.04 -19.61 -20.07
N SER A 23 6.00 -20.92 -19.79
CA SER A 23 4.83 -21.75 -20.10
C SER A 23 3.59 -21.32 -19.32
N HIS A 24 3.77 -20.92 -18.06
CA HIS A 24 2.69 -20.40 -17.22
C HIS A 24 2.13 -19.08 -17.78
N VAL A 25 3.00 -18.11 -18.12
CA VAL A 25 2.58 -16.82 -18.67
C VAL A 25 1.96 -16.98 -20.06
N GLN A 26 2.45 -17.92 -20.88
CA GLN A 26 1.80 -18.25 -22.15
C GLN A 26 0.36 -18.73 -21.94
N ALA A 27 0.10 -19.60 -20.97
CA ALA A 27 -1.26 -20.03 -20.67
C ALA A 27 -2.14 -18.86 -20.20
N MET A 28 -1.60 -17.91 -19.42
CA MET A 28 -2.31 -16.69 -19.03
C MET A 28 -2.64 -15.81 -20.24
N LEU A 29 -1.73 -15.68 -21.20
CA LEU A 29 -1.95 -14.98 -22.47
C LEU A 29 -3.02 -15.66 -23.31
N ASP A 30 -3.05 -17.00 -23.35
CA ASP A 30 -4.06 -17.75 -24.10
C ASP A 30 -5.47 -17.51 -23.52
N PHE A 31 -5.60 -17.40 -22.20
CA PHE A 31 -6.86 -16.98 -21.56
C PHE A 31 -7.20 -15.52 -21.86
N HIS A 32 -6.20 -14.63 -21.81
CA HIS A 32 -6.39 -13.22 -22.14
C HIS A 32 -6.90 -13.03 -23.58
N ALA A 33 -6.34 -13.77 -24.54
CA ALA A 33 -6.76 -13.78 -25.94
C ALA A 33 -8.19 -14.30 -26.15
N GLN A 34 -8.70 -15.11 -25.23
CA GLN A 34 -10.10 -15.56 -25.20
C GLN A 34 -11.06 -14.54 -24.55
N GLY A 35 -10.56 -13.38 -24.15
CA GLY A 35 -11.35 -12.33 -23.49
C GLY A 35 -11.55 -12.54 -21.99
N VAL A 36 -10.84 -13.47 -21.37
CA VAL A 36 -10.86 -13.63 -19.90
C VAL A 36 -10.09 -12.46 -19.26
N PRO A 37 -10.64 -11.77 -18.25
CA PRO A 37 -9.89 -10.78 -17.49
C PRO A 37 -8.67 -11.41 -16.81
N THR A 38 -7.49 -11.13 -17.35
CA THR A 38 -6.19 -11.63 -16.88
C THR A 38 -5.36 -10.44 -16.39
N LEU A 39 -4.65 -10.62 -15.27
CA LEU A 39 -3.80 -9.59 -14.68
C LEU A 39 -2.55 -10.20 -14.05
N ASP A 40 -1.51 -9.37 -13.91
CA ASP A 40 -0.37 -9.64 -13.02
C ASP A 40 -0.65 -9.09 -11.63
N TYR A 41 -0.45 -9.92 -10.62
CA TYR A 41 -0.71 -9.58 -9.22
C TYR A 41 0.57 -9.28 -8.43
N GLY A 42 1.52 -8.61 -9.08
CA GLY A 42 2.63 -7.94 -8.42
C GLY A 42 3.78 -8.84 -7.96
N ASN A 43 4.00 -9.96 -8.65
CA ASN A 43 5.07 -10.91 -8.37
C ASN A 43 6.17 -10.93 -9.44
N ASN A 44 6.09 -10.04 -10.44
CA ASN A 44 7.06 -9.89 -11.53
C ASN A 44 7.15 -11.08 -12.50
N ILE A 45 6.15 -11.98 -12.54
CA ILE A 45 6.18 -13.18 -13.39
C ILE A 45 6.26 -12.84 -14.88
N ARG A 46 5.59 -11.75 -15.32
CA ARG A 46 5.67 -11.25 -16.71
C ARG A 46 7.09 -10.90 -17.12
N GLN A 47 7.85 -10.24 -16.24
CA GLN A 47 9.25 -9.92 -16.50
C GLN A 47 10.10 -11.17 -16.60
N MET A 48 9.91 -12.15 -15.71
CA MET A 48 10.67 -13.40 -15.77
C MET A 48 10.45 -14.15 -17.08
N ALA A 49 9.22 -14.14 -17.61
CA ALA A 49 8.91 -14.71 -18.91
C ALA A 49 9.49 -13.89 -20.07
N LYS A 50 9.41 -12.56 -20.00
CA LYS A 50 10.00 -11.65 -21.00
C LYS A 50 11.51 -11.84 -21.13
N ASP A 51 12.22 -11.94 -20.00
CA ASP A 51 13.67 -12.15 -19.95
C ASP A 51 14.09 -13.47 -20.62
N MET A 52 13.19 -14.46 -20.64
CA MET A 52 13.37 -15.75 -21.31
C MET A 52 12.89 -15.76 -22.77
N GLY A 53 12.49 -14.61 -23.32
CA GLY A 53 12.15 -14.44 -24.73
C GLY A 53 10.65 -14.41 -25.07
N LEU A 54 9.74 -14.48 -24.08
CA LEU A 54 8.31 -14.32 -24.32
C LEU A 54 7.98 -12.84 -24.57
N LYS A 55 8.03 -12.43 -25.84
CA LYS A 55 7.97 -11.01 -26.25
C LYS A 55 6.70 -10.29 -25.80
N ASN A 56 5.58 -11.00 -25.76
CA ASN A 56 4.26 -10.48 -25.47
C ASN A 56 3.82 -10.75 -24.02
N ALA A 57 4.76 -11.04 -23.11
CA ALA A 57 4.47 -11.31 -21.70
C ALA A 57 3.74 -10.15 -20.96
N PHE A 58 3.76 -8.94 -21.51
CA PHE A 58 3.13 -7.75 -20.93
C PHE A 58 1.80 -7.37 -21.61
N ASP A 59 1.24 -8.22 -22.49
CA ASP A 59 -0.04 -7.93 -23.16
C ASP A 59 -1.21 -7.87 -22.16
N PHE A 60 -1.10 -8.51 -20.99
CA PHE A 60 -2.04 -8.31 -19.88
C PHE A 60 -1.46 -7.39 -18.80
N PRO A 61 -2.28 -6.51 -18.20
CA PRO A 61 -1.81 -5.43 -17.33
C PRO A 61 -1.51 -5.91 -15.90
N GLY A 62 -0.73 -5.11 -15.16
CA GLY A 62 -0.69 -5.21 -13.71
C GLY A 62 -2.00 -4.77 -13.06
N PHE A 63 -2.29 -5.31 -11.87
CA PHE A 63 -3.53 -4.98 -11.16
C PHE A 63 -3.63 -3.51 -10.76
N VAL A 64 -2.51 -2.81 -10.58
CA VAL A 64 -2.52 -1.40 -10.16
C VAL A 64 -3.01 -0.46 -11.26
N PRO A 65 -2.41 -0.43 -12.47
CA PRO A 65 -2.96 0.36 -13.57
C PRO A 65 -4.39 -0.07 -13.94
N ALA A 66 -4.73 -1.35 -13.80
CA ALA A 66 -6.05 -1.86 -14.16
C ALA A 66 -7.18 -1.49 -13.15
N TYR A 67 -6.89 -1.49 -11.85
CA TYR A 67 -7.95 -1.40 -10.82
C TYR A 67 -7.64 -0.46 -9.64
N ILE A 68 -6.39 -0.39 -9.19
CA ILE A 68 -6.06 0.23 -7.89
C ILE A 68 -5.69 1.70 -8.00
N ARG A 69 -5.10 2.14 -9.12
CA ARG A 69 -4.62 3.52 -9.26
C ARG A 69 -5.66 4.62 -8.95
N PRO A 70 -6.96 4.48 -9.29
CA PRO A 70 -7.97 5.46 -8.89
C PRO A 70 -8.11 5.62 -7.37
N LEU A 71 -7.79 4.58 -6.58
CA LEU A 71 -7.74 4.66 -5.13
C LEU A 71 -6.51 5.44 -4.66
N PHE A 72 -5.33 5.15 -5.24
CA PHE A 72 -4.09 5.85 -4.92
C PHE A 72 -4.13 7.34 -5.25
N CYS A 73 -4.85 7.74 -6.30
CA CYS A 73 -5.05 9.15 -6.63
C CYS A 73 -5.76 9.93 -5.50
N ARG A 74 -6.47 9.24 -4.59
CA ARG A 74 -7.13 9.84 -3.41
C ARG A 74 -6.39 9.54 -2.10
N GLY A 75 -5.15 9.06 -2.18
CA GLY A 75 -4.37 8.61 -1.02
C GLY A 75 -4.91 7.35 -0.35
N ILE A 76 -5.90 6.67 -0.96
CA ILE A 76 -6.51 5.46 -0.39
C ILE A 76 -5.56 4.29 -0.62
N GLY A 77 -5.16 3.63 0.46
CA GLY A 77 -4.23 2.50 0.43
C GLY A 77 -4.34 1.63 1.68
N PRO A 78 -3.44 0.64 1.85
CA PRO A 78 -3.56 -0.44 2.84
C PRO A 78 -3.19 0.00 4.27
N PHE A 79 -3.89 1.02 4.78
CA PHE A 79 -3.82 1.50 6.14
C PHE A 79 -4.24 0.42 7.13
N ARG A 80 -3.46 0.25 8.20
CA ARG A 80 -3.66 -0.81 9.18
C ARG A 80 -3.27 -0.37 10.58
N TRP A 81 -3.80 -1.07 11.56
CA TRP A 81 -3.38 -0.93 12.94
C TRP A 81 -3.37 -2.28 13.67
N ALA A 82 -2.64 -2.35 14.77
CA ALA A 82 -2.62 -3.50 15.66
C ALA A 82 -2.68 -3.08 17.13
N ALA A 83 -3.38 -3.88 17.93
CA ALA A 83 -3.55 -3.64 19.36
C ALA A 83 -2.39 -4.25 20.14
N LEU A 84 -1.58 -3.42 20.82
CA LEU A 84 -0.43 -3.90 21.60
C LEU A 84 -0.85 -4.62 22.89
N SER A 85 -2.11 -4.50 23.31
CA SER A 85 -2.70 -5.25 24.41
C SER A 85 -2.74 -6.75 24.14
N GLY A 86 -2.82 -7.15 22.87
CA GLY A 86 -3.12 -8.52 22.47
C GLY A 86 -4.61 -8.88 22.58
N ASP A 87 -5.47 -7.96 23.02
CA ASP A 87 -6.91 -8.20 23.19
C ASP A 87 -7.68 -7.93 21.88
N PRO A 88 -8.41 -8.91 21.32
CA PRO A 88 -9.27 -8.73 20.16
C PRO A 88 -10.33 -7.63 20.31
N GLU A 89 -10.78 -7.35 21.53
CA GLU A 89 -11.82 -6.37 21.79
C GLU A 89 -11.35 -4.94 21.44
N ASP A 90 -10.06 -4.61 21.58
CA ASP A 90 -9.53 -3.33 21.14
C ASP A 90 -9.70 -3.14 19.62
N ILE A 91 -9.58 -4.22 18.83
CA ILE A 91 -9.87 -4.18 17.39
C ILE A 91 -11.36 -4.02 17.13
N PHE A 92 -12.24 -4.68 17.89
CA PHE A 92 -13.68 -4.51 17.69
C PHE A 92 -14.17 -3.12 18.08
N ARG A 93 -13.58 -2.49 19.10
CA ARG A 93 -13.85 -1.08 19.46
C ARG A 93 -13.37 -0.13 18.39
N THR A 94 -12.16 -0.33 17.85
CA THR A 94 -11.68 0.49 16.73
C THR A 94 -12.50 0.28 15.45
N ASP A 95 -12.97 -0.95 15.15
CA ASP A 95 -13.91 -1.20 14.04
C ASP A 95 -15.20 -0.37 14.21
N ALA A 96 -15.78 -0.34 15.42
CA ALA A 96 -16.96 0.47 15.72
C ALA A 96 -16.68 1.98 15.57
N LYS A 97 -15.53 2.46 16.06
CA LYS A 97 -15.13 3.87 15.93
C LYS A 97 -14.96 4.29 14.47
N VAL A 98 -14.39 3.42 13.62
CA VAL A 98 -14.27 3.70 12.18
C VAL A 98 -15.65 3.88 11.55
N LYS A 99 -16.63 3.03 11.88
CA LYS A 99 -18.00 3.16 11.36
C LYS A 99 -18.68 4.46 11.83
N GLU A 100 -18.44 4.86 13.08
CA GLU A 100 -18.95 6.12 13.63
C GLU A 100 -18.40 7.34 12.88
N LEU A 101 -17.10 7.35 12.56
CA LEU A 101 -16.44 8.47 11.90
C LEU A 101 -16.71 8.54 10.38
N MET A 102 -17.15 7.44 9.79
CA MET A 102 -17.44 7.29 8.37
C MET A 102 -18.81 6.62 8.17
N PRO A 103 -19.92 7.25 8.62
CA PRO A 103 -21.23 6.59 8.70
C PRO A 103 -21.84 6.25 7.34
N ASP A 104 -21.47 6.99 6.30
CA ASP A 104 -22.07 6.86 4.97
C ASP A 104 -21.34 5.86 4.04
N ASP A 105 -20.16 5.38 4.43
CA ASP A 105 -19.38 4.44 3.62
C ASP A 105 -19.85 2.99 3.83
N LYS A 106 -20.91 2.64 3.11
CA LYS A 106 -21.50 1.28 3.13
C LYS A 106 -20.50 0.19 2.74
N HIS A 107 -19.56 0.49 1.83
CA HIS A 107 -18.58 -0.50 1.39
C HIS A 107 -17.57 -0.78 2.52
N LEU A 108 -17.07 0.26 3.17
CA LEU A 108 -16.21 0.16 4.33
C LEU A 108 -16.89 -0.58 5.48
N HIS A 109 -18.17 -0.30 5.75
CA HIS A 109 -18.90 -0.98 6.82
C HIS A 109 -19.02 -2.48 6.55
N ASN A 110 -19.39 -2.84 5.32
CA ASN A 110 -19.44 -4.25 4.90
C ASN A 110 -18.06 -4.91 4.95
N TRP A 111 -16.99 -4.19 4.59
CA TRP A 111 -15.61 -4.67 4.75
C TRP A 111 -15.31 -5.03 6.21
N LEU A 112 -15.61 -4.16 7.17
CA LEU A 112 -15.38 -4.40 8.60
C LEU A 112 -16.22 -5.59 9.12
N ASP A 113 -17.48 -5.69 8.69
CA ASP A 113 -18.36 -6.82 9.08
C ASP A 113 -17.84 -8.15 8.56
N MET A 114 -17.44 -8.20 7.28
CA MET A 114 -16.81 -9.38 6.70
C MET A 114 -15.48 -9.69 7.37
N ALA A 115 -14.66 -8.69 7.67
CA ALA A 115 -13.37 -8.88 8.31
C ALA A 115 -13.54 -9.49 9.71
N LYS A 116 -14.53 -9.03 10.49
CA LYS A 116 -14.90 -9.63 11.78
C LYS A 116 -15.40 -11.06 11.65
N ALA A 117 -16.25 -11.34 10.65
CA ALA A 117 -16.87 -12.66 10.48
C ALA A 117 -15.93 -13.71 9.83
N ARG A 118 -14.96 -13.27 9.03
CA ARG A 118 -14.21 -14.16 8.11
C ARG A 118 -12.70 -14.17 8.34
N ILE A 119 -12.13 -13.19 9.05
CA ILE A 119 -10.68 -13.11 9.28
C ILE A 119 -10.39 -13.46 10.75
N LYS A 120 -9.61 -14.54 10.94
CA LYS A 120 -9.06 -14.89 12.25
C LYS A 120 -7.78 -14.10 12.49
N PHE A 121 -7.61 -13.55 13.68
CA PHE A 121 -6.37 -12.86 14.06
C PHE A 121 -5.18 -13.82 14.11
N GLN A 122 -3.99 -13.29 13.87
CA GLN A 122 -2.71 -14.01 13.91
C GLN A 122 -1.69 -13.16 14.69
N GLY A 123 -1.21 -13.66 15.83
CA GLY A 123 -0.37 -12.85 16.73
C GLY A 123 -1.20 -11.74 17.40
N LEU A 124 -0.67 -10.51 17.42
CA LEU A 124 -1.44 -9.36 17.90
C LEU A 124 -2.68 -9.15 17.02
N PRO A 125 -3.87 -8.94 17.61
CA PRO A 125 -5.06 -8.54 16.86
C PRO A 125 -4.78 -7.29 16.05
N ALA A 126 -5.10 -7.34 14.76
CA ALA A 126 -4.81 -6.29 13.80
C ALA A 126 -5.92 -6.17 12.77
N ARG A 127 -6.11 -4.96 12.24
CA ARG A 127 -7.08 -4.66 11.20
C ARG A 127 -6.42 -3.93 10.05
N ILE A 128 -6.78 -4.35 8.84
CA ILE A 128 -6.52 -3.62 7.60
C ILE A 128 -7.84 -2.95 7.20
N CYS A 129 -7.79 -1.68 6.82
CA CYS A 129 -8.93 -0.93 6.32
C CYS A 129 -8.41 0.14 5.36
N TRP A 130 -8.84 0.09 4.09
CA TRP A 130 -8.33 1.03 3.09
C TRP A 130 -8.98 2.40 3.26
N VAL A 131 -8.19 3.39 3.64
CA VAL A 131 -8.64 4.77 3.89
C VAL A 131 -7.67 5.79 3.30
N GLY A 132 -8.21 6.94 2.91
CA GLY A 132 -7.53 7.95 2.10
C GLY A 132 -6.99 9.15 2.87
N LEU A 133 -6.47 10.10 2.10
CA LEU A 133 -6.18 11.44 2.59
C LEU A 133 -7.47 12.06 3.16
N GLY A 134 -7.35 12.76 4.28
CA GLY A 134 -8.48 13.32 5.02
C GLY A 134 -9.00 12.41 6.13
N ASP A 135 -8.94 11.08 5.99
CA ASP A 135 -9.50 10.16 6.99
C ASP A 135 -8.45 9.46 7.85
N ARG A 136 -7.25 9.18 7.33
CA ARG A 136 -6.19 8.51 8.11
C ARG A 136 -5.85 9.24 9.41
N HIS A 137 -5.67 10.56 9.36
CA HIS A 137 -5.37 11.36 10.55
C HIS A 137 -6.55 11.43 11.53
N ARG A 138 -7.80 11.55 11.05
CA ARG A 138 -9.02 11.52 11.88
C ARG A 138 -9.12 10.22 12.67
N LEU A 139 -8.89 9.09 12.00
CA LEU A 139 -8.88 7.77 12.65
C LEU A 139 -7.75 7.64 13.65
N GLY A 140 -6.52 8.03 13.30
CA GLY A 140 -5.39 7.93 14.21
C GLY A 140 -5.55 8.80 15.46
N LEU A 141 -6.09 10.01 15.32
CA LEU A 141 -6.40 10.89 16.45
C LEU A 141 -7.49 10.28 17.35
N ALA A 142 -8.55 9.72 16.76
CA ALA A 142 -9.60 9.04 17.52
C ALA A 142 -9.07 7.82 18.27
N PHE A 143 -8.20 7.01 17.65
CA PHE A 143 -7.58 5.87 18.33
C PHE A 143 -6.69 6.34 19.48
N ASN A 144 -5.92 7.42 19.30
CA ASN A 144 -5.12 7.99 20.37
C ASN A 144 -5.98 8.47 21.54
N GLU A 145 -7.12 9.12 21.27
CA GLU A 145 -8.07 9.52 22.31
C GLU A 145 -8.67 8.32 23.04
N MET A 146 -9.02 7.25 22.32
CA MET A 146 -9.53 6.02 22.94
C MET A 146 -8.48 5.34 23.84
N VAL A 147 -7.18 5.45 23.52
CA VAL A 147 -6.11 5.02 24.42
C VAL A 147 -6.03 5.93 25.64
N ALA A 148 -6.11 7.26 25.46
CA ALA A 148 -6.04 8.23 26.55
C ALA A 148 -7.21 8.07 27.56
N SER A 149 -8.41 7.76 27.07
CA SER A 149 -9.61 7.58 27.89
C SER A 149 -9.69 6.19 28.56
N GLY A 150 -8.83 5.24 28.17
CA GLY A 150 -8.90 3.85 28.61
C GLY A 150 -9.98 3.02 27.92
N GLU A 151 -10.63 3.54 26.88
CA GLU A 151 -11.50 2.75 26.00
C GLU A 151 -10.72 1.67 25.25
N LEU A 152 -9.43 1.88 24.97
CA LEU A 152 -8.50 0.84 24.51
C LEU A 152 -7.53 0.49 25.64
N GLN A 153 -7.23 -0.80 25.80
CA GLN A 153 -6.47 -1.29 26.97
C GLN A 153 -4.98 -0.96 26.92
N ALA A 154 -4.44 -0.71 25.73
CA ALA A 154 -3.03 -0.39 25.52
C ALA A 154 -2.86 0.46 24.24
N PRO A 155 -1.66 1.03 24.02
CA PRO A 155 -1.36 1.76 22.79
C PRO A 155 -1.64 0.96 21.50
N ILE A 156 -1.97 1.68 20.43
CA ILE A 156 -2.19 1.12 19.10
C ILE A 156 -1.01 1.48 18.20
N VAL A 157 -0.47 0.51 17.47
CA VAL A 157 0.48 0.80 16.37
C VAL A 157 -0.31 1.00 15.08
N ILE A 158 -0.03 2.07 14.36
CA ILE A 158 -0.69 2.45 13.11
C ILE A 158 0.35 2.49 12.00
N GLY A 159 0.12 1.79 10.91
CA GLY A 159 1.03 1.77 9.77
C GLY A 159 0.35 1.32 8.49
N ARG A 160 1.15 0.76 7.59
CA ARG A 160 0.69 0.28 6.28
C ARG A 160 1.71 -0.69 5.66
N ASP A 161 1.34 -1.25 4.51
CA ASP A 161 2.35 -1.83 3.61
C ASP A 161 3.26 -0.72 3.04
N HIS A 162 4.39 -1.12 2.45
CA HIS A 162 5.18 -0.26 1.58
C HIS A 162 4.50 -0.04 0.22
N LEU A 163 3.56 -0.91 -0.18
CA LEU A 163 2.62 -0.63 -1.26
C LEU A 163 1.60 0.41 -0.79
N ASP A 164 1.79 1.66 -1.18
CA ASP A 164 0.82 2.73 -0.97
C ASP A 164 1.07 3.85 -2.00
N SER A 165 0.09 4.73 -2.14
CA SER A 165 0.02 5.80 -3.16
C SER A 165 1.30 6.63 -3.32
N GLY A 166 2.00 6.95 -2.23
CA GLY A 166 3.20 7.82 -2.26
C GLY A 166 4.52 7.11 -1.96
N SER A 167 4.49 5.82 -1.65
CA SER A 167 5.60 5.17 -0.94
C SER A 167 6.36 4.13 -1.76
N VAL A 168 6.12 4.02 -3.06
CA VAL A 168 6.77 3.02 -3.91
C VAL A 168 6.98 3.51 -5.33
N ALA A 169 8.13 3.17 -5.89
CA ALA A 169 8.41 3.15 -7.32
C ALA A 169 8.66 1.69 -7.73
N SER A 170 7.82 1.16 -8.61
CA SER A 170 7.91 -0.21 -9.15
C SER A 170 7.26 -0.29 -10.54
N PRO A 171 8.06 -0.18 -11.62
CA PRO A 171 7.56 -0.12 -13.00
C PRO A 171 6.77 -1.35 -13.49
N ASN A 172 6.92 -2.49 -12.82
CA ASN A 172 6.20 -3.73 -13.16
C ASN A 172 5.01 -3.99 -12.23
N ARG A 173 4.67 -3.03 -11.36
CA ARG A 173 3.61 -3.16 -10.36
C ARG A 173 2.91 -1.82 -10.06
N GLU A 174 3.25 -1.12 -8.98
CA GLU A 174 2.48 0.05 -8.53
C GLU A 174 2.55 1.25 -9.47
N THR A 175 3.71 1.45 -10.11
CA THR A 175 3.98 2.58 -10.99
C THR A 175 4.04 2.16 -12.45
N GLU A 176 3.50 0.99 -12.80
CA GLU A 176 3.42 0.49 -14.17
C GLU A 176 2.51 1.38 -15.03
N ALA A 177 3.01 1.90 -16.15
CA ALA A 177 2.26 2.74 -17.07
C ALA A 177 1.68 3.98 -16.37
N MET A 178 2.54 4.79 -15.73
CA MET A 178 2.15 6.14 -15.29
C MET A 178 1.75 6.97 -16.51
N ARG A 179 0.77 7.88 -16.35
CA ARG A 179 0.19 8.67 -17.46
C ARG A 179 1.25 9.50 -18.19
N ASP A 180 2.27 9.96 -17.48
CA ASP A 180 3.39 10.78 -17.94
C ASP A 180 4.66 9.97 -18.23
N GLY A 181 4.64 8.63 -18.06
CA GLY A 181 5.80 7.76 -18.23
C GLY A 181 6.83 7.82 -17.08
N SER A 182 6.48 8.39 -15.93
CA SER A 182 7.34 8.51 -14.74
C SER A 182 7.53 7.20 -13.95
N ASP A 183 7.26 6.04 -14.56
CA ASP A 183 7.21 4.71 -13.94
C ASP A 183 8.41 4.42 -13.03
N ALA A 184 9.62 4.75 -13.49
CA ALA A 184 10.88 4.42 -12.82
C ALA A 184 11.41 5.51 -11.88
N VAL A 185 10.73 6.66 -11.75
CA VAL A 185 11.18 7.76 -10.88
C VAL A 185 11.05 7.34 -9.41
N SER A 186 12.18 7.16 -8.74
CA SER A 186 12.25 6.66 -7.35
C SER A 186 12.52 7.74 -6.30
N ASP A 187 12.50 9.02 -6.67
CA ASP A 187 12.58 10.13 -5.73
C ASP A 187 11.40 10.12 -4.74
N TRP A 188 10.20 9.76 -5.21
CA TRP A 188 8.97 9.77 -4.41
C TRP A 188 9.01 8.90 -3.14
N PRO A 189 9.36 7.59 -3.18
CA PRO A 189 9.49 6.80 -1.97
C PRO A 189 10.59 7.32 -1.03
N LEU A 190 11.68 7.88 -1.55
CA LEU A 190 12.75 8.48 -0.74
C LEU A 190 12.22 9.72 0.01
N LEU A 191 11.51 10.61 -0.69
CA LEU A 191 10.85 11.77 -0.10
C LEU A 191 9.76 11.38 0.91
N ASN A 192 8.97 10.34 0.63
CA ASN A 192 7.98 9.81 1.56
C ASN A 192 8.63 9.37 2.89
N ALA A 193 9.76 8.67 2.85
CA ALA A 193 10.50 8.29 4.05
C ALA A 193 11.05 9.52 4.80
N LEU A 194 11.71 10.43 4.09
CA LEU A 194 12.28 11.65 4.68
C LEU A 194 11.19 12.51 5.35
N LEU A 195 10.04 12.67 4.69
CA LEU A 195 8.94 13.45 5.22
C LEU A 195 8.27 12.77 6.41
N ASN A 196 8.10 11.44 6.39
CA ASN A 196 7.58 10.70 7.55
C ASN A 196 8.52 10.82 8.77
N CYS A 197 9.84 10.79 8.53
CA CYS A 197 10.85 11.03 9.57
C CYS A 197 10.70 12.45 10.16
N ALA A 198 10.65 13.48 9.29
CA ALA A 198 10.47 14.87 9.71
C ALA A 198 9.11 15.13 10.40
N SER A 199 8.07 14.41 10.00
CA SER A 199 6.71 14.56 10.56
C SER A 199 6.59 13.95 11.97
N GLY A 200 7.45 12.98 12.30
CA GLY A 200 7.51 12.34 13.61
C GLY A 200 6.90 10.94 13.65
N ALA A 201 7.02 10.15 12.58
CA ALA A 201 6.70 8.72 12.66
C ALA A 201 7.59 8.04 13.72
N THR A 202 7.07 6.99 14.39
CA THR A 202 7.84 6.28 15.42
C THR A 202 9.00 5.50 14.80
N TRP A 203 8.78 4.89 13.64
CA TRP A 203 9.87 4.39 12.80
C TRP A 203 9.54 4.52 11.32
N VAL A 204 10.61 4.62 10.54
CA VAL A 204 10.58 4.75 9.08
C VAL A 204 11.57 3.75 8.49
N SER A 205 11.25 3.20 7.33
CA SER A 205 12.10 2.23 6.63
C SER A 205 12.20 2.56 5.15
N LEU A 206 13.37 2.29 4.55
CA LEU A 206 13.63 2.36 3.12
C LEU A 206 14.16 1.03 2.64
N HIS A 207 13.42 0.37 1.76
CA HIS A 207 13.71 -0.99 1.30
C HIS A 207 13.82 -1.02 -0.23
N HIS A 208 14.47 -2.07 -0.72
CA HIS A 208 14.67 -2.34 -2.14
C HIS A 208 14.23 -3.78 -2.49
N GLY A 209 13.52 -3.92 -3.61
CA GLY A 209 13.17 -5.20 -4.22
C GLY A 209 12.03 -5.98 -3.57
N GLY A 210 11.26 -5.36 -2.66
CA GLY A 210 10.08 -5.99 -2.08
C GLY A 210 9.02 -6.27 -3.15
N GLY A 211 8.43 -7.46 -3.07
CA GLY A 211 7.40 -7.95 -3.98
C GLY A 211 7.91 -8.41 -5.34
N VAL A 212 8.57 -7.52 -6.08
CA VAL A 212 9.00 -7.78 -7.47
C VAL A 212 10.45 -8.23 -7.63
N GLY A 213 11.21 -8.29 -6.52
CA GLY A 213 12.60 -8.74 -6.50
C GLY A 213 13.63 -7.63 -6.68
N ILE A 214 14.88 -7.95 -6.38
CA ILE A 214 16.04 -7.03 -6.43
C ILE A 214 16.13 -6.37 -7.81
N GLY A 215 16.19 -5.04 -7.83
CA GLY A 215 16.36 -4.22 -9.03
C GLY A 215 15.05 -3.64 -9.58
N TYR A 216 13.89 -4.08 -9.08
CA TYR A 216 12.58 -3.74 -9.67
C TYR A 216 11.70 -2.84 -8.80
N SER A 217 12.11 -2.53 -7.57
CA SER A 217 11.35 -1.61 -6.71
C SER A 217 12.20 -0.90 -5.66
N GLN A 218 11.85 0.35 -5.37
CA GLN A 218 12.31 1.10 -4.19
C GLN A 218 11.07 1.61 -3.45
N HIS A 219 11.02 1.43 -2.13
CA HIS A 219 9.80 1.74 -1.38
C HIS A 219 10.03 2.02 0.11
N ALA A 220 9.16 2.84 0.67
CA ALA A 220 9.21 3.33 2.05
C ALA A 220 8.07 2.79 2.91
N GLY A 221 8.40 2.51 4.17
CA GLY A 221 7.45 2.13 5.20
C GLY A 221 7.46 3.16 6.32
N MET A 222 6.32 3.30 6.98
CA MET A 222 6.17 4.15 8.15
C MET A 222 5.24 3.47 9.14
N VAL A 223 5.51 3.69 10.43
CA VAL A 223 4.59 3.32 11.51
C VAL A 223 4.66 4.40 12.59
N ILE A 224 3.51 4.68 13.20
CA ILE A 224 3.36 5.60 14.32
C ILE A 224 2.57 4.96 15.45
N VAL A 225 2.99 5.21 16.69
CA VAL A 225 2.32 4.74 17.91
C VAL A 225 1.32 5.80 18.39
N ALA A 226 0.08 5.38 18.61
CA ALA A 226 -0.94 6.10 19.35
C ALA A 226 -0.92 5.63 20.81
N ASP A 227 -0.23 6.38 21.67
CA ASP A 227 -0.01 6.05 23.08
C ASP A 227 -0.89 6.84 24.06
N GLY A 228 -1.83 7.63 23.54
CA GLY A 228 -2.74 8.46 24.34
C GLY A 228 -2.16 9.82 24.74
N THR A 229 -0.90 10.13 24.39
CA THR A 229 -0.29 11.39 24.78
C THR A 229 -0.68 12.54 23.84
N PRO A 230 -0.72 13.80 24.33
CA PRO A 230 -0.82 14.98 23.47
C PRO A 230 0.34 15.12 22.48
N GLU A 231 1.52 14.62 22.83
CA GLU A 231 2.69 14.58 21.94
C GLU A 231 2.45 13.63 20.76
N ALA A 232 1.88 12.45 21.01
CA ALA A 232 1.51 11.52 19.95
C ALA A 232 0.41 12.09 19.06
N ALA A 233 -0.61 12.74 19.61
CA ALA A 233 -1.66 13.39 18.82
C ALA A 233 -1.08 14.37 17.79
N ARG A 234 -0.15 15.24 18.20
CA ARG A 234 0.54 16.18 17.29
C ARG A 234 1.35 15.47 16.20
N ARG A 235 2.00 14.34 16.51
CA ARG A 235 2.75 13.56 15.51
C ARG A 235 1.80 12.85 14.54
N ILE A 236 0.75 12.23 15.06
CA ILE A 236 -0.28 11.50 14.30
C ILE A 236 -0.94 12.41 13.28
N GLU A 237 -1.35 13.61 13.70
CA GLU A 237 -1.96 14.61 12.83
C GLU A 237 -1.09 14.90 11.60
N ARG A 238 0.20 15.23 11.81
CA ARG A 238 1.12 15.52 10.70
C ARG A 238 1.44 14.29 9.86
N VAL A 239 1.77 13.19 10.51
CA VAL A 239 2.26 11.97 9.85
C VAL A 239 1.17 11.33 8.99
N LEU A 240 -0.03 11.16 9.54
CA LEU A 240 -1.15 10.54 8.82
C LEU A 240 -1.88 11.50 7.87
N TRP A 241 -1.50 12.78 7.86
CA TRP A 241 -1.81 13.72 6.78
C TRP A 241 -0.76 13.64 5.66
N ASN A 242 0.52 13.85 6.00
CA ASN A 242 1.62 13.93 5.04
C ASN A 242 1.85 12.63 4.28
N ASP A 243 1.74 11.47 4.94
CA ASP A 243 1.98 10.18 4.30
C ASP A 243 1.06 9.92 3.09
N PRO A 244 -0.29 9.90 3.22
CA PRO A 244 -1.17 9.78 2.06
C PRO A 244 -1.12 11.03 1.14
N ALA A 245 -0.84 12.22 1.66
CA ALA A 245 -0.71 13.43 0.84
C ALA A 245 0.45 13.34 -0.16
N THR A 246 1.57 12.70 0.19
CA THR A 246 2.65 12.46 -0.78
C THR A 246 2.21 11.60 -1.97
N GLY A 247 1.26 10.69 -1.75
CA GLY A 247 0.67 9.90 -2.81
C GLY A 247 -0.25 10.68 -3.72
N VAL A 248 -1.08 11.56 -3.15
CA VAL A 248 -1.89 12.51 -3.91
C VAL A 248 -0.99 13.46 -4.70
N MET A 249 0.04 14.03 -4.08
CA MET A 249 1.06 14.87 -4.73
C MET A 249 1.68 14.16 -5.93
N ARG A 250 2.22 12.94 -5.74
CA ARG A 250 2.88 12.16 -6.80
C ARG A 250 1.96 11.90 -8.00
N HIS A 251 0.70 11.54 -7.74
CA HIS A 251 -0.24 11.26 -8.83
C HIS A 251 -0.77 12.54 -9.48
N ALA A 252 -0.88 13.65 -8.74
CA ALA A 252 -1.25 14.94 -9.31
C ALA A 252 -0.14 15.46 -10.23
N ASP A 253 1.13 15.32 -9.82
CA ASP A 253 2.33 15.62 -10.62
C ASP A 253 2.32 14.83 -11.95
N ALA A 254 2.01 13.54 -11.90
CA ALA A 254 1.86 12.70 -13.08
C ALA A 254 0.59 13.00 -13.94
N GLY A 255 -0.18 14.05 -13.61
CA GLY A 255 -1.31 14.52 -14.41
C GLY A 255 -2.61 13.73 -14.24
N TYR A 256 -2.81 13.01 -13.13
CA TYR A 256 -4.10 12.37 -12.85
C TYR A 256 -5.10 13.39 -12.29
N GLU A 257 -6.16 13.67 -13.06
CA GLU A 257 -7.20 14.66 -12.72
C GLU A 257 -7.87 14.37 -11.37
N SER A 258 -8.11 13.11 -11.04
CA SER A 258 -8.67 12.73 -9.73
C SER A 258 -7.73 13.05 -8.57
N ALA A 259 -6.41 13.01 -8.78
CA ALA A 259 -5.43 13.38 -7.77
C ALA A 259 -5.31 14.89 -7.62
N ILE A 260 -5.34 15.62 -8.73
CA ILE A 260 -5.42 17.10 -8.74
C ILE A 260 -6.67 17.56 -7.98
N ALA A 261 -7.84 17.00 -8.31
CA ALA A 261 -9.09 17.30 -7.61
C ALA A 261 -9.02 16.97 -6.10
N CYS A 262 -8.40 15.84 -5.73
CA CYS A 262 -8.18 15.48 -4.33
C CYS A 262 -7.25 16.48 -3.61
N ALA A 263 -6.20 16.95 -4.28
CA ALA A 263 -5.28 17.95 -3.75
C ALA A 263 -6.00 19.28 -3.48
N HIS A 264 -6.80 19.79 -4.43
CA HIS A 264 -7.59 21.00 -4.23
C HIS A 264 -8.61 20.83 -3.09
N ALA A 265 -9.33 19.70 -3.06
CA ALA A 265 -10.35 19.45 -2.03
C ALA A 265 -9.77 19.38 -0.61
N ASN A 266 -8.50 18.98 -0.47
CA ASN A 266 -7.80 18.91 0.81
C ASN A 266 -6.84 20.08 1.05
N GLY A 267 -6.81 21.08 0.16
CA GLY A 267 -5.95 22.27 0.31
C GLY A 267 -4.45 21.94 0.38
N LEU A 268 -3.99 20.97 -0.41
CA LEU A 268 -2.56 20.65 -0.47
C LEU A 268 -1.78 21.78 -1.14
N ASP A 269 -0.68 22.21 -0.52
CA ASP A 269 0.26 23.16 -1.10
C ASP A 269 1.20 22.41 -2.07
N LEU A 270 0.89 22.49 -3.37
CA LEU A 270 1.62 21.84 -4.45
C LEU A 270 2.17 22.91 -5.41
N PRO A 271 3.38 23.47 -5.18
CA PRO A 271 3.88 24.64 -5.92
C PRO A 271 3.99 24.47 -7.44
N GLY A 272 4.12 23.23 -7.92
CA GLY A 272 4.19 22.90 -9.35
C GLY A 272 2.82 22.83 -10.05
N LEU A 273 1.72 22.86 -9.29
CA LEU A 273 0.36 22.91 -9.81
C LEU A 273 -0.21 24.30 -9.56
N THR A 274 -0.69 24.96 -10.60
CA THR A 274 -1.50 26.18 -10.42
C THR A 274 -2.79 25.81 -9.72
N LEU A 275 -2.89 26.16 -8.43
CA LEU A 275 -4.09 26.01 -7.61
C LEU A 275 -5.23 26.92 -8.07
#